data_AF-A0A367M6F3-F1
#
_entry.id   AF-A0A367M6F3-F1
#
_cell.length_a   1.000
_cell.length_b   1.000
_cell.length_c   1.000
_cell.angle_alpha   90.00
_cell.angle_beta   90.00
_cell.angle_gamma   90.00
#
_symmetry.space_group_name_H-M   'P 1'
#
loop_
_entity.id
_entity.type
_entity.pdbx_description
1 polymer ?
#
loop_
_entity_poly.entity_id
_entity_poly.type
_entity_poly.pdbx_seq_one_letter_code
_entity_poly.pdbx_strand_id
1 'polypeptide(L)'
;MLPPMPALDLLLNLHKSLFVGFPGRVLVSLFGVSLLLLCLAGVLLHSRRWRDLRRWRRDRGLRLALFDLHGLIGIWGLPWLLLFGFTGALSGLGALGTLLLAPVAYPQEPNRVFVELMGPPPPAAEGRPLASRIDLDRLLAGDAVRAPGFVAQRLSLSHAGDVAGSVEIAGIQRGLPSTANFERHRYRLADGALLGERSSAQRGFWLRAFIAVQPLHFAQYQWLGPGWSAALRGLHLAMGLGACLLCARGLYLWLQRRASAPDARVRLLQRLSQGFCAGLVAAAALLLLGLQLAPSELLAGPWPGRLFLVLWAAAGLAALLLPGDWPLARGLLGVAGLACLAAAVAHLAPWLMRGRLPALGPDLTLILCGALLIRHAWMQARAAAPPAHPRVTGDHHA
;
A
#
# COMPACT_ATOMS: atom_id res chain seq x y z
N MET A 1 17.37 -14.63 15.23
CA MET A 1 16.51 -13.53 15.69
C MET A 1 15.86 -12.89 14.47
N LEU A 2 14.57 -13.10 14.25
CA LEU A 2 13.85 -12.38 13.19
C LEU A 2 13.72 -10.91 13.65
N PRO A 3 14.02 -9.92 12.79
CA PRO A 3 13.82 -8.54 13.16
C PRO A 3 12.34 -8.31 13.49
N PRO A 4 12.00 -7.41 14.43
CA PRO A 4 10.62 -6.99 14.62
C PRO A 4 10.08 -6.52 13.28
N MET A 5 8.94 -7.06 12.82
CA MET A 5 8.33 -6.58 11.58
C MET A 5 8.04 -5.09 11.76
N PRO A 6 8.67 -4.19 10.98
CA PRO A 6 8.37 -2.78 11.02
C PRO A 6 6.88 -2.58 10.75
N ALA A 7 6.24 -1.61 11.41
CA ALA A 7 4.83 -1.26 11.16
C ALA A 7 4.53 -1.04 9.65
N LEU A 8 5.53 -0.60 8.90
CA LEU A 8 5.47 -0.44 7.44
C LEU A 8 5.28 -1.77 6.70
N ASP A 9 5.94 -2.85 7.12
CA ASP A 9 5.81 -4.18 6.49
C ASP A 9 4.40 -4.73 6.68
N LEU A 10 3.77 -4.41 7.81
CA LEU A 10 2.39 -4.80 8.11
C LEU A 10 1.39 -4.08 7.18
N LEU A 11 1.52 -2.77 7.02
CA LEU A 11 0.69 -1.99 6.09
C LEU A 11 0.94 -2.41 4.64
N LEU A 12 2.19 -2.73 4.29
CA LEU A 12 2.55 -3.24 2.97
C LEU A 12 1.94 -4.63 2.72
N ASN A 13 1.97 -5.53 3.71
CA ASN A 13 1.34 -6.85 3.65
C ASN A 13 -0.19 -6.76 3.51
N LEU A 14 -0.82 -5.85 4.25
CA LEU A 14 -2.23 -5.52 4.11
C LEU A 14 -2.54 -5.07 2.69
N HIS A 15 -1.82 -4.06 2.19
CA HIS A 15 -2.03 -3.50 0.86
C HIS A 15 -1.82 -4.53 -0.25
N LYS A 16 -0.77 -5.35 -0.17
CA LYS A 16 -0.40 -6.27 -1.27
C LYS A 16 -1.15 -7.60 -1.26
N SER A 17 -1.71 -8.01 -0.12
CA SER A 17 -2.21 -9.39 0.03
C SER A 17 -3.33 -9.58 1.07
N LEU A 18 -3.78 -8.55 1.77
CA LEU A 18 -4.75 -8.67 2.87
C LEU A 18 -4.38 -9.73 3.92
N PHE A 19 -3.07 -10.00 4.09
CA PHE A 19 -2.52 -11.08 4.91
C PHE A 19 -2.91 -12.52 4.53
N VAL A 20 -3.50 -12.75 3.36
CA VAL A 20 -3.88 -14.10 2.88
C VAL A 20 -2.93 -14.61 1.78
N GLY A 21 -1.70 -14.08 1.72
CA GLY A 21 -0.69 -14.53 0.77
C GLY A 21 -1.09 -14.34 -0.70
N PHE A 22 -0.93 -15.40 -1.51
CA PHE A 22 -1.17 -15.32 -2.95
C PHE A 22 -2.65 -15.09 -3.33
N PRO A 23 -3.65 -15.82 -2.77
CA PRO A 23 -5.06 -15.55 -3.01
C PRO A 23 -5.45 -14.10 -2.74
N GLY A 24 -4.97 -13.53 -1.62
CA GLY A 24 -5.24 -12.13 -1.29
C GLY A 24 -4.57 -11.15 -2.26
N ARG A 25 -3.40 -11.49 -2.81
CA ARG A 25 -2.77 -10.68 -3.87
C ARG A 25 -3.60 -10.67 -5.16
N VAL A 26 -4.18 -11.81 -5.55
CA VAL A 26 -5.10 -11.89 -6.69
C VAL A 26 -6.34 -11.05 -6.42
N LEU A 27 -6.95 -11.16 -5.23
CA LEU A 27 -8.12 -10.37 -4.85
C LEU A 27 -7.85 -8.86 -4.89
N VAL A 28 -6.74 -8.39 -4.31
CA VAL A 28 -6.33 -6.98 -4.38
C VAL A 28 -6.14 -6.53 -5.83
N SER A 29 -5.59 -7.39 -6.69
CA SER A 29 -5.39 -7.07 -8.10
C SER A 29 -6.72 -6.87 -8.85
N LEU A 30 -7.78 -7.58 -8.46
CA LEU A 30 -9.14 -7.34 -8.97
C LEU A 30 -9.68 -5.96 -8.57
N PHE A 31 -9.26 -5.39 -7.43
CA PHE A 31 -9.56 -3.98 -7.14
C PHE A 31 -8.83 -3.03 -8.09
N GLY A 32 -7.63 -3.37 -8.55
CA GLY A 32 -6.94 -2.64 -9.62
C GLY A 32 -7.74 -2.63 -10.93
N VAL A 33 -8.27 -3.79 -11.34
CA VAL A 33 -9.18 -3.91 -12.49
C VAL A 33 -10.45 -3.08 -12.27
N SER A 34 -11.05 -3.17 -11.09
CA SER A 34 -12.23 -2.39 -10.74
C SER A 34 -11.98 -0.88 -10.83
N LEU A 35 -10.82 -0.41 -10.36
CA LEU A 35 -10.39 0.99 -10.48
C LEU A 35 -10.26 1.42 -11.94
N LEU A 36 -9.66 0.58 -12.81
CA LEU A 36 -9.57 0.87 -14.24
C LEU A 36 -10.94 0.99 -14.89
N LEU A 37 -11.86 0.06 -14.59
CA LEU A 37 -13.23 0.11 -15.10
C LEU A 37 -13.98 1.35 -14.60
N LEU A 38 -13.79 1.72 -13.33
CA LEU A 38 -14.35 2.96 -12.75
C LEU A 38 -13.80 4.21 -13.44
N CYS A 39 -12.50 4.24 -13.75
CA CYS A 39 -11.89 5.35 -14.49
C CYS A 39 -12.46 5.44 -15.90
N LEU A 40 -12.56 4.31 -16.61
CA LEU A 40 -13.14 4.25 -17.96
C LEU A 40 -14.61 4.70 -17.95
N ALA A 41 -15.40 4.19 -17.02
CA ALA A 41 -16.79 4.61 -16.84
C ALA A 41 -16.89 6.11 -16.53
N GLY A 42 -16.02 6.64 -15.65
CA GLY A 42 -15.96 8.07 -15.33
C GLY A 42 -15.67 8.93 -16.55
N VAL A 43 -14.69 8.54 -17.37
CA VAL A 43 -14.34 9.23 -18.62
C VAL A 43 -15.50 9.21 -19.62
N LEU A 44 -16.13 8.06 -19.83
CA LEU A 44 -17.22 7.90 -20.78
C LEU A 44 -18.47 8.70 -20.37
N LEU A 45 -18.89 8.57 -19.11
CA LEU A 45 -20.09 9.24 -18.57
C LEU A 45 -19.93 10.76 -18.49
N HIS A 46 -18.71 11.24 -18.24
CA HIS A 46 -18.46 12.67 -18.09
C HIS A 46 -17.83 13.33 -19.31
N SER A 47 -17.54 12.60 -20.40
CA SER A 47 -17.03 13.05 -21.71
C SER A 47 -17.55 14.41 -22.20
N ARG A 48 -18.85 14.69 -22.00
CA ARG A 48 -19.48 15.95 -22.45
C ARG A 48 -19.45 17.10 -21.45
N ARG A 49 -19.08 16.85 -20.18
CA ARG A 49 -19.13 17.83 -19.07
C ARG A 49 -17.76 18.17 -18.48
N TRP A 50 -16.68 17.97 -19.23
CA TRP A 50 -15.31 18.20 -18.75
C TRP A 50 -15.08 19.65 -18.30
N ARG A 51 -15.75 20.61 -18.96
CA ARG A 51 -15.66 22.03 -18.59
C ARG A 51 -16.23 22.31 -17.20
N ASP A 52 -17.27 21.57 -16.81
CA ASP A 52 -17.95 21.74 -15.52
C ASP A 52 -17.15 21.09 -14.38
N LEU A 53 -16.50 19.96 -14.65
CA LEU A 53 -15.67 19.24 -13.69
C LEU A 53 -14.35 19.96 -13.32
N ARG A 54 -13.99 21.00 -14.08
CA ARG A 54 -12.85 21.88 -13.76
C ARG A 54 -13.18 22.99 -12.77
N ARG A 55 -14.47 23.23 -12.50
CA ARG A 55 -14.91 24.29 -11.59
C ARG A 55 -15.00 23.77 -10.16
N TRP A 56 -14.65 24.61 -9.20
CA TRP A 56 -14.82 24.30 -7.78
C TRP A 56 -15.72 25.32 -7.09
N ARG A 57 -16.99 24.95 -6.88
CA ARG A 57 -17.99 25.83 -6.24
C ARG A 57 -18.15 25.47 -4.77
N ARG A 58 -17.36 26.13 -3.93
CA ARG A 58 -17.39 25.96 -2.46
C ARG A 58 -18.59 26.67 -1.79
N ASP A 59 -19.10 27.70 -2.44
CA ASP A 59 -20.16 28.62 -2.01
C ASP A 59 -21.57 28.01 -2.07
N ARG A 60 -21.74 26.87 -2.75
CA ARG A 60 -23.06 26.28 -3.07
C ARG A 60 -23.41 25.06 -2.20
N GLY A 61 -22.73 24.89 -1.07
CA GLY A 61 -22.98 23.81 -0.11
C GLY A 61 -22.06 22.59 -0.25
N LEU A 62 -21.90 21.84 0.86
CA LEU A 62 -20.91 20.76 1.00
C LEU A 62 -21.04 19.67 -0.08
N ARG A 63 -22.26 19.25 -0.41
CA ARG A 63 -22.49 18.18 -1.39
C ARG A 63 -22.00 18.57 -2.79
N LEU A 64 -22.23 19.80 -3.23
CA LEU A 64 -21.73 20.27 -4.52
C LEU A 64 -20.22 20.43 -4.51
N ALA A 65 -19.66 21.00 -3.43
CA ALA A 65 -18.21 21.15 -3.28
C ALA A 65 -17.48 19.80 -3.32
N LEU A 66 -18.05 18.74 -2.73
CA LEU A 66 -17.49 17.39 -2.77
C LEU A 66 -17.64 16.72 -4.14
N PHE A 67 -18.73 16.99 -4.86
CA PHE A 67 -18.91 16.52 -6.23
C PHE A 67 -17.89 17.18 -7.19
N ASP A 68 -17.74 18.50 -7.09
CA ASP A 68 -16.76 19.25 -7.87
C ASP A 68 -15.33 18.78 -7.55
N LEU A 69 -14.99 18.57 -6.26
CA LEU A 69 -13.69 18.00 -5.85
C LEU A 69 -13.45 16.60 -6.40
N HIS A 70 -14.47 15.74 -6.40
CA HIS A 70 -14.37 14.38 -6.97
C HIS A 70 -14.07 14.45 -8.48
N GLY A 71 -14.74 15.35 -9.22
CA GLY A 71 -14.46 15.60 -10.62
C GLY A 71 -13.04 16.11 -10.87
N LEU A 72 -12.58 17.05 -10.05
CA LEU A 72 -11.27 17.69 -10.19
C LEU A 72 -10.14 16.68 -9.94
N ILE A 73 -10.21 15.90 -8.85
CA ILE A 73 -9.24 14.82 -8.59
C ILE A 73 -9.31 13.75 -9.68
N GLY A 74 -10.52 13.38 -10.12
CA GLY A 74 -10.71 12.36 -11.15
C GLY A 74 -10.04 12.73 -12.48
N ILE A 75 -10.15 13.99 -12.92
CA ILE A 75 -9.54 14.46 -14.17
C ILE A 75 -8.03 14.61 -14.02
N TRP A 76 -7.58 15.39 -13.03
CA TRP A 76 -6.16 15.72 -12.89
C TRP A 76 -5.33 14.54 -12.41
N GLY A 77 -5.94 13.63 -11.64
CA GLY A 77 -5.33 12.39 -11.18
C GLY A 77 -5.46 11.23 -12.17
N LEU A 78 -6.20 11.36 -13.28
CA LEU A 78 -6.50 10.25 -14.19
C LEU A 78 -5.25 9.45 -14.63
N PRO A 79 -4.13 10.08 -15.06
CA PRO A 79 -2.95 9.33 -15.45
C PRO A 79 -2.40 8.43 -14.33
N TRP A 80 -2.45 8.89 -13.08
CA TRP A 80 -2.04 8.11 -11.93
C TRP A 80 -3.06 7.09 -11.46
N LEU A 81 -4.34 7.37 -11.57
CA LEU A 81 -5.38 6.37 -11.30
C LEU A 81 -5.25 5.19 -12.26
N LEU A 82 -4.99 5.48 -13.55
CA LEU A 82 -4.70 4.45 -14.55
C LEU A 82 -3.39 3.72 -14.23
N LEU A 83 -2.33 4.43 -13.86
CA LEU A 83 -1.08 3.80 -13.43
C LEU A 83 -1.32 2.85 -12.25
N PHE A 84 -1.94 3.31 -11.16
CA PHE A 84 -2.19 2.52 -9.96
C PHE A 84 -3.09 1.31 -10.25
N GLY A 85 -4.18 1.52 -11.01
CA GLY A 85 -5.10 0.46 -11.39
C GLY A 85 -4.44 -0.60 -12.26
N PHE A 86 -3.69 -0.19 -13.28
CA PHE A 86 -3.02 -1.10 -14.21
C PHE A 86 -1.88 -1.87 -13.53
N THR A 87 -0.99 -1.16 -12.84
CA THR A 87 0.14 -1.79 -12.16
C THR A 87 -0.30 -2.67 -11.00
N GLY A 88 -1.34 -2.25 -10.25
CA GLY A 88 -1.96 -3.04 -9.20
C GLY A 88 -2.63 -4.30 -9.73
N ALA A 89 -3.34 -4.21 -10.86
CA ALA A 89 -3.95 -5.37 -11.51
C ALA A 89 -2.90 -6.39 -11.98
N LEU A 90 -1.79 -5.93 -12.56
CA LEU A 90 -0.73 -6.82 -13.03
C LEU A 90 0.03 -7.55 -11.90
N SER A 91 0.02 -7.03 -10.67
CA SER A 91 0.77 -7.61 -9.56
C SER A 91 0.38 -9.07 -9.26
N GLY A 92 -0.91 -9.31 -8.99
CA GLY A 92 -1.44 -10.64 -8.68
C GLY A 92 -2.00 -11.36 -9.89
N LEU A 93 -2.71 -10.68 -10.79
CA LEU A 93 -3.23 -11.32 -12.01
C LEU A 93 -2.11 -11.65 -13.00
N GLY A 94 -1.08 -10.83 -13.10
CA GLY A 94 0.10 -11.15 -13.92
C GLY A 94 0.88 -12.35 -13.36
N ALA A 95 1.03 -12.42 -12.03
CA ALA A 95 1.63 -13.59 -11.39
C ALA A 95 0.78 -14.87 -11.57
N LEU A 96 -0.55 -14.75 -11.46
CA LEU A 96 -1.48 -15.84 -11.73
C LEU A 96 -1.42 -16.27 -13.20
N GLY A 97 -1.45 -15.32 -14.13
CA GLY A 97 -1.32 -15.60 -15.56
C GLY A 97 0.00 -16.28 -15.89
N THR A 98 1.11 -15.85 -15.28
CA THR A 98 2.42 -16.49 -15.42
C THR A 98 2.36 -17.95 -14.97
N LEU A 99 1.77 -18.22 -13.80
CA LEU A 99 1.64 -19.58 -13.27
C LEU A 99 0.76 -20.47 -14.16
N LEU A 100 -0.37 -19.94 -14.65
CA LEU A 100 -1.32 -20.68 -15.48
C LEU A 100 -0.80 -20.93 -16.90
N LEU A 101 -0.02 -20.01 -17.46
CA LEU A 101 0.52 -20.10 -18.81
C LEU A 101 1.87 -20.82 -18.87
N ALA A 102 2.61 -20.91 -17.76
CA ALA A 102 3.89 -21.62 -17.70
C ALA A 102 3.87 -23.04 -18.30
N PRO A 103 2.91 -23.93 -17.95
CA PRO A 103 2.87 -25.27 -18.54
C PRO A 103 2.43 -25.29 -20.02
N VAL A 104 1.83 -24.20 -20.53
CA VAL A 104 1.46 -24.10 -21.94
C VAL A 104 2.63 -23.59 -22.77
N ALA A 105 3.34 -22.57 -22.26
CA ALA A 105 4.49 -21.97 -22.92
C ALA A 105 5.73 -22.89 -22.85
N TYR A 106 5.89 -23.63 -21.74
CA TYR A 106 6.99 -24.57 -21.51
C TYR A 106 6.46 -25.91 -21.01
N PRO A 107 5.86 -26.75 -21.87
CA PRO A 107 5.22 -28.01 -21.47
C PRO A 107 6.15 -28.98 -20.74
N GLN A 108 7.43 -28.99 -21.12
CA GLN A 108 8.43 -29.90 -20.56
C GLN A 108 9.18 -29.31 -19.35
N GLU A 109 9.21 -27.98 -19.21
CA GLU A 109 9.96 -27.28 -18.16
C GLU A 109 9.23 -26.03 -17.65
N PRO A 110 8.10 -26.15 -16.93
CA PRO A 110 7.33 -24.98 -16.49
C PRO A 110 8.13 -24.00 -15.63
N ASN A 111 9.16 -24.50 -14.93
CA ASN A 111 10.07 -23.68 -14.12
C ASN A 111 10.97 -22.75 -14.95
N ARG A 112 11.12 -23.00 -16.25
CA ARG A 112 11.93 -22.18 -17.16
C ARG A 112 11.44 -20.74 -17.26
N VAL A 113 10.12 -20.50 -17.12
CA VAL A 113 9.55 -19.14 -17.05
C VAL A 113 10.17 -18.35 -15.90
N PHE A 114 10.34 -18.98 -14.72
CA PHE A 114 10.95 -18.32 -13.58
C PHE A 114 12.44 -18.08 -13.79
N VAL A 115 13.16 -18.98 -14.48
CA VAL A 115 14.56 -18.75 -14.84
C VAL A 115 14.70 -17.60 -15.84
N GLU A 116 13.79 -17.49 -16.80
CA GLU A 116 13.79 -16.40 -17.77
C GLU A 116 13.47 -15.05 -17.11
N LEU A 117 12.52 -15.03 -16.18
CA LEU A 117 12.12 -13.83 -15.44
C LEU A 117 13.14 -13.44 -14.35
N MET A 118 13.49 -14.40 -13.50
CA MET A 118 14.24 -14.24 -12.24
C MET A 118 15.68 -14.74 -12.31
N GLY A 119 16.17 -15.19 -13.47
CA GLY A 119 17.53 -15.68 -13.69
C GLY A 119 17.76 -17.09 -13.14
N PRO A 120 18.89 -17.73 -13.50
CA PRO A 120 19.26 -19.02 -12.94
C PRO A 120 19.59 -18.89 -11.44
N PRO A 121 19.32 -19.93 -10.64
CA PRO A 121 19.73 -19.98 -9.24
C PRO A 121 21.26 -19.84 -9.10
N PRO A 122 21.77 -19.50 -7.90
CA PRO A 122 23.20 -19.55 -7.65
C PRO A 122 23.73 -20.99 -7.87
N PRO A 123 25.02 -21.15 -8.20
CA PRO A 123 25.65 -22.47 -8.28
C PRO A 123 25.44 -23.26 -6.98
N ALA A 124 25.26 -24.57 -7.10
CA ALA A 124 25.17 -25.45 -5.93
C ALA A 124 26.51 -25.45 -5.16
N ALA A 125 26.44 -25.62 -3.85
CA ALA A 125 27.64 -25.80 -3.03
C ALA A 125 28.40 -27.06 -3.43
N GLU A 126 29.72 -26.97 -3.49
CA GLU A 126 30.59 -28.13 -3.77
C GLU A 126 31.04 -28.86 -2.50
N GLY A 127 30.74 -28.33 -1.32
CA GLY A 127 31.14 -28.88 -0.02
C GLY A 127 32.61 -28.62 0.32
N ARG A 128 33.31 -27.80 -0.47
CA ARG A 128 34.73 -27.48 -0.27
C ARG A 128 34.87 -26.10 0.37
N PRO A 129 35.64 -25.97 1.48
CA PRO A 129 35.75 -24.71 2.18
C PRO A 129 36.45 -23.65 1.31
N LEU A 130 35.94 -22.44 1.36
CA LEU A 130 36.53 -21.29 0.71
C LEU A 130 37.83 -20.89 1.42
N ALA A 131 38.96 -21.03 0.72
CA ALA A 131 40.29 -20.76 1.29
C ALA A 131 40.56 -19.27 1.54
N SER A 132 40.07 -18.39 0.67
CA SER A 132 40.21 -16.94 0.78
C SER A 132 38.93 -16.26 0.33
N ARG A 133 38.47 -15.27 1.10
CA ARG A 133 37.36 -14.39 0.69
C ARG A 133 37.91 -13.18 -0.04
N ILE A 134 37.28 -12.83 -1.15
CA ILE A 134 37.52 -11.55 -1.81
C ILE A 134 37.14 -10.38 -0.89
N ASP A 135 37.85 -9.27 -1.09
CA ASP A 135 37.46 -7.98 -0.53
C ASP A 135 36.22 -7.46 -1.25
N LEU A 136 35.09 -7.41 -0.53
CA LEU A 136 33.81 -6.97 -1.07
C LEU A 136 33.80 -5.47 -1.41
N ASP A 137 34.55 -4.65 -0.69
CA ASP A 137 34.63 -3.21 -0.97
C ASP A 137 35.39 -2.98 -2.27
N ARG A 138 36.47 -3.73 -2.47
CA ARG A 138 37.21 -3.72 -3.74
C ARG A 138 36.36 -4.25 -4.89
N LEU A 139 35.55 -5.28 -4.67
CA LEU A 139 34.62 -5.79 -5.67
C LEU A 139 33.57 -4.74 -6.05
N LEU A 140 32.95 -4.09 -5.06
CA LEU A 140 31.96 -3.02 -5.27
C LEU A 140 32.55 -1.83 -6.04
N ALA A 141 33.77 -1.42 -5.69
CA ALA A 141 34.47 -0.36 -6.41
C ALA A 141 34.77 -0.76 -7.86
N GLY A 142 35.25 -2.00 -8.08
CA GLY A 142 35.46 -2.53 -9.43
C GLY A 142 34.16 -2.65 -10.23
N ASP A 143 33.06 -3.01 -9.58
CA ASP A 143 31.74 -3.08 -10.20
C ASP A 143 31.24 -1.71 -10.65
N ALA A 144 31.35 -0.71 -9.79
CA ALA A 144 30.96 0.67 -10.09
C ALA A 144 31.74 1.27 -11.26
N VAL A 145 33.03 0.90 -11.41
CA VAL A 145 33.85 1.30 -12.55
C VAL A 145 33.43 0.58 -13.83
N ARG A 146 33.14 -0.72 -13.76
CA ARG A 146 32.75 -1.53 -14.93
C ARG A 146 31.36 -1.16 -15.46
N ALA A 147 30.41 -0.89 -14.58
CA ALA A 147 29.01 -0.61 -14.91
C ALA A 147 28.63 0.82 -14.54
N PRO A 148 29.09 1.84 -15.30
CA PRO A 148 28.76 3.22 -15.01
C PRO A 148 27.25 3.44 -15.10
N GLY A 149 26.68 4.04 -14.04
CA GLY A 149 25.24 4.28 -13.93
C GLY A 149 24.45 3.16 -13.24
N PHE A 150 25.08 2.02 -12.92
CA PHE A 150 24.52 1.05 -11.99
C PHE A 150 24.70 1.55 -10.56
N VAL A 151 23.63 1.51 -9.77
CA VAL A 151 23.62 1.91 -8.36
C VAL A 151 23.27 0.69 -7.53
N ALA A 152 24.27 0.11 -6.86
CA ALA A 152 24.09 -1.02 -5.97
C ALA A 152 23.17 -0.65 -4.80
N GLN A 153 22.22 -1.54 -4.46
CA GLN A 153 21.25 -1.35 -3.38
C GLN A 153 21.21 -2.52 -2.40
N ARG A 154 21.58 -3.72 -2.85
CA ARG A 154 21.54 -4.93 -2.04
C ARG A 154 22.66 -5.87 -2.43
N LEU A 155 23.28 -6.46 -1.42
CA LEU A 155 24.22 -7.57 -1.57
C LEU A 155 23.57 -8.83 -1.03
N SER A 156 23.68 -9.92 -1.79
CA SER A 156 23.25 -11.24 -1.35
C SER A 156 24.41 -12.22 -1.50
N LEU A 157 24.73 -12.92 -0.42
CA LEU A 157 25.76 -13.95 -0.40
C LEU A 157 25.09 -15.31 -0.44
N SER A 158 25.52 -16.16 -1.37
CA SER A 158 25.09 -17.55 -1.50
C SER A 158 26.29 -18.45 -1.25
N HIS A 159 26.13 -19.45 -0.39
CA HIS A 159 27.18 -20.41 -0.04
C HIS A 159 28.51 -19.74 0.38
N ALA A 160 28.44 -18.73 1.27
CA ALA A 160 29.57 -17.84 1.61
C ALA A 160 30.81 -18.49 2.24
N GLY A 161 30.75 -19.78 2.57
CA GLY A 161 31.86 -20.59 3.07
C GLY A 161 32.36 -21.63 2.07
N ASP A 162 31.78 -21.69 0.87
CA ASP A 162 32.06 -22.70 -0.16
C ASP A 162 32.84 -22.11 -1.33
N VAL A 163 33.65 -22.92 -2.02
CA VAL A 163 34.37 -22.50 -3.23
C VAL A 163 33.44 -22.09 -4.39
N ALA A 164 32.25 -22.69 -4.47
CA ALA A 164 31.18 -22.29 -5.40
C ALA A 164 30.33 -21.12 -4.86
N GLY A 165 30.74 -20.54 -3.73
CA GLY A 165 30.14 -19.35 -3.16
C GLY A 165 30.09 -18.21 -4.15
N SER A 166 29.00 -17.46 -4.12
CA SER A 166 28.80 -16.29 -4.99
C SER A 166 28.23 -15.11 -4.23
N VAL A 167 28.56 -13.92 -4.72
CA VAL A 167 27.98 -12.66 -4.27
C VAL A 167 27.20 -12.05 -5.42
N GLU A 168 25.97 -11.64 -5.15
CA GLU A 168 25.10 -10.96 -6.09
C GLU A 168 24.93 -9.51 -5.65
N ILE A 169 25.37 -8.60 -6.51
CA ILE A 169 25.17 -7.15 -6.37
C ILE A 169 23.91 -6.79 -7.14
N ALA A 170 22.85 -6.45 -6.42
CA ALA A 170 21.55 -6.09 -6.96
C ALA A 170 21.29 -4.59 -6.79
N GLY A 171 20.74 -3.95 -7.81
CA GLY A 171 20.66 -2.49 -7.84
C GLY A 171 19.69 -1.94 -8.86
N ILE A 172 19.96 -0.73 -9.32
CA ILE A 172 19.21 -0.10 -10.41
C ILE A 172 20.18 0.39 -11.46
N GLN A 173 19.75 0.36 -12.72
CA GLN A 173 20.46 1.01 -13.81
C GLN A 173 19.78 2.35 -14.11
N ARG A 174 20.56 3.44 -14.13
CA ARG A 174 20.03 4.76 -14.52
C ARG A 174 19.48 4.73 -15.95
N GLY A 175 18.36 5.41 -16.16
CA GLY A 175 17.65 5.44 -17.45
C GLY A 175 16.78 4.22 -17.73
N LEU A 176 16.77 3.20 -16.86
CA LEU A 176 15.92 2.02 -17.01
C LEU A 176 14.90 1.93 -15.87
N PRO A 177 13.59 1.91 -16.16
CA PRO A 177 12.56 1.70 -15.15
C PRO A 177 12.60 0.26 -14.66
N SER A 178 13.48 -0.01 -13.68
CA SER A 178 13.73 -1.33 -13.11
C SER A 178 14.07 -1.24 -11.62
N THR A 179 14.28 -2.39 -10.98
CA THR A 179 14.61 -2.52 -9.55
C THR A 179 15.72 -3.55 -9.33
N ALA A 180 16.20 -3.64 -8.08
CA ALA A 180 17.14 -4.68 -7.64
C ALA A 180 16.63 -6.11 -7.84
N ASN A 181 15.34 -6.31 -8.12
CA ASN A 181 14.85 -7.65 -8.46
C ASN A 181 15.31 -8.11 -9.85
N PHE A 182 15.58 -7.18 -10.76
CA PHE A 182 15.83 -7.46 -12.17
C PHE A 182 17.21 -7.00 -12.68
N GLU A 183 17.86 -6.04 -12.03
CA GLU A 183 19.24 -5.62 -12.33
C GLU A 183 20.23 -6.23 -11.32
N ARG A 184 21.10 -7.14 -11.78
CA ARG A 184 22.00 -7.93 -10.91
C ARG A 184 23.32 -8.25 -11.59
N HIS A 185 24.42 -8.11 -10.85
CA HIS A 185 25.75 -8.61 -11.22
C HIS A 185 26.17 -9.70 -10.25
N ARG A 186 26.56 -10.87 -10.75
CA ARG A 186 26.93 -12.02 -9.93
C ARG A 186 28.41 -12.33 -10.07
N TYR A 187 29.09 -12.51 -8.95
CA TYR A 187 30.51 -12.82 -8.89
C TYR A 187 30.75 -14.07 -8.05
N ARG A 188 31.83 -14.78 -8.37
CA ARG A 188 32.34 -15.86 -7.53
C ARG A 188 33.11 -15.28 -6.35
N LEU A 189 32.91 -15.83 -5.16
CA LEU A 189 33.56 -15.37 -3.92
C LEU A 189 35.03 -15.77 -3.80
N ALA A 190 35.48 -16.77 -4.57
CA ALA A 190 36.86 -17.25 -4.54
C ALA A 190 37.87 -16.29 -5.19
N ASP A 191 37.49 -15.67 -6.30
CA ASP A 191 38.39 -14.89 -7.16
C ASP A 191 37.79 -13.55 -7.62
N GLY A 192 36.49 -13.31 -7.37
CA GLY A 192 35.80 -12.11 -7.84
C GLY A 192 35.46 -12.15 -9.32
N ALA A 193 35.55 -13.31 -9.98
CA ALA A 193 35.21 -13.47 -11.38
C ALA A 193 33.71 -13.23 -11.61
N LEU A 194 33.36 -12.44 -12.63
CA LEU A 194 31.98 -12.22 -13.03
C LEU A 194 31.40 -13.53 -13.59
N LEU A 195 30.39 -14.07 -12.90
CA LEU A 195 29.65 -15.26 -13.30
C LEU A 195 28.50 -14.94 -14.23
N GLY A 196 27.95 -13.73 -14.14
CA GLY A 196 26.88 -13.29 -15.02
C GLY A 196 26.32 -11.93 -14.66
N GLU A 197 25.76 -11.27 -15.67
CA GLU A 197 25.08 -10.00 -15.55
C GLU A 197 23.64 -10.15 -16.03
N ARG A 198 22.74 -9.46 -15.35
CA ARG A 198 21.33 -9.39 -15.70
C ARG A 198 20.90 -7.94 -15.74
N SER A 199 20.38 -7.55 -16.89
CA SER A 199 19.73 -6.26 -17.05
C SER A 199 18.42 -6.38 -17.80
N SER A 200 17.43 -5.59 -17.39
CA SER A 200 16.20 -5.40 -18.14
C SER A 200 16.45 -4.82 -19.54
N ALA A 201 17.58 -4.13 -19.77
CA ALA A 201 17.95 -3.62 -21.10
C ALA A 201 18.02 -4.71 -22.15
N GLN A 202 18.44 -5.92 -21.75
CA GLN A 202 18.65 -7.07 -22.63
C GLN A 202 17.34 -7.85 -22.90
N ARG A 203 16.20 -7.37 -22.39
CA ARG A 203 14.91 -8.05 -22.51
C ARG A 203 14.05 -7.46 -23.62
N GLY A 204 13.16 -8.28 -24.18
CA GLY A 204 12.16 -7.83 -25.14
C GLY A 204 11.20 -6.79 -24.55
N PHE A 205 10.54 -6.02 -25.41
CA PHE A 205 9.66 -4.91 -25.04
C PHE A 205 8.63 -5.28 -23.96
N TRP A 206 7.90 -6.39 -24.13
CA TRP A 206 6.85 -6.81 -23.20
C TRP A 206 7.38 -7.15 -21.82
N LEU A 207 8.51 -7.85 -21.74
CA LEU A 207 9.15 -8.17 -20.47
C LEU A 207 9.70 -6.91 -19.79
N ARG A 208 10.25 -5.96 -20.56
CA ARG A 208 10.65 -4.64 -20.03
C ARG A 208 9.47 -3.86 -19.47
N ALA A 209 8.33 -3.85 -20.17
CA ALA A 209 7.11 -3.22 -19.70
C ALA A 209 6.61 -3.86 -18.39
N PHE A 210 6.64 -5.19 -18.29
CA PHE A 210 6.31 -5.91 -17.05
C PHE A 210 7.27 -5.56 -15.90
N ILE A 211 8.58 -5.51 -16.16
CA ILE A 211 9.58 -5.11 -15.16
C ILE A 211 9.33 -3.67 -14.67
N ALA A 212 8.96 -2.76 -15.57
CA ALA A 212 8.66 -1.37 -15.26
C ALA A 212 7.43 -1.16 -14.37
N VAL A 213 6.51 -2.12 -14.31
CA VAL A 213 5.35 -2.09 -13.40
C VAL A 213 5.79 -1.90 -11.95
N GLN A 214 6.83 -2.63 -11.53
CA GLN A 214 7.26 -2.62 -10.14
C GLN A 214 7.75 -1.24 -9.66
N PRO A 215 8.76 -0.60 -10.28
CA PRO A 215 9.22 0.69 -9.81
C PRO A 215 8.15 1.77 -9.93
N LEU A 216 7.30 1.70 -10.96
CA LEU A 216 6.21 2.64 -11.15
C LEU A 216 5.14 2.51 -10.06
N HIS A 217 4.77 1.30 -9.66
CA HIS A 217 3.76 1.07 -8.61
C HIS A 217 4.27 1.46 -7.21
N PHE A 218 5.53 1.12 -6.90
CA PHE A 218 6.11 1.34 -5.57
C PHE A 218 6.82 2.70 -5.42
N ALA A 219 6.56 3.65 -6.33
CA ALA A 219 7.16 4.98 -6.35
C ALA A 219 8.71 4.98 -6.31
N GLN A 220 9.34 4.00 -6.95
CA GLN A 220 10.80 3.87 -7.03
C GLN A 220 11.32 4.56 -8.28
N TYR A 221 11.50 5.88 -8.20
CA TYR A 221 11.93 6.73 -9.32
C TYR A 221 13.43 7.03 -9.35
N GLN A 222 14.26 6.31 -8.56
CA GLN A 222 15.71 6.59 -8.49
C GLN A 222 16.43 6.39 -9.82
N TRP A 223 15.87 5.58 -10.74
CA TRP A 223 16.40 5.36 -12.08
C TRP A 223 16.38 6.62 -12.96
N LEU A 224 15.56 7.62 -12.65
CA LEU A 224 15.56 8.94 -13.31
C LEU A 224 16.68 9.88 -12.82
N GLY A 225 17.41 9.47 -11.77
CA GLY A 225 18.43 10.29 -11.14
C GLY A 225 17.92 11.15 -9.96
N PRO A 226 18.85 11.80 -9.24
CA PRO A 226 18.56 12.44 -7.96
C PRO A 226 17.59 13.63 -8.04
N GLY A 227 17.58 14.40 -9.13
CA GLY A 227 16.75 15.60 -9.26
C GLY A 227 15.25 15.34 -9.35
N TRP A 228 14.84 14.33 -10.12
CA TRP A 228 13.41 14.04 -10.37
C TRP A 228 12.80 13.07 -9.36
N SER A 229 13.63 12.23 -8.72
CA SER A 229 13.15 11.17 -7.84
C SER A 229 12.30 11.70 -6.68
N ALA A 230 12.76 12.75 -5.99
CA ALA A 230 12.04 13.33 -4.86
C ALA A 230 10.70 13.97 -5.29
N ALA A 231 10.71 14.75 -6.37
CA ALA A 231 9.52 15.41 -6.90
C ALA A 231 8.45 14.39 -7.32
N LEU A 232 8.83 13.34 -8.05
CA LEU A 232 7.89 12.30 -8.49
C LEU A 232 7.38 11.45 -7.34
N ARG A 233 8.21 11.16 -6.32
CA ARG A 233 7.74 10.50 -5.09
C ARG A 233 6.72 11.36 -4.35
N GLY A 234 6.96 12.67 -4.26
CA GLY A 234 6.01 13.62 -3.67
C GLY A 234 4.70 13.69 -4.45
N LEU A 235 4.77 13.76 -5.78
CA LEU A 235 3.60 13.73 -6.66
C LEU A 235 2.84 12.40 -6.53
N HIS A 236 3.55 11.27 -6.53
CA HIS A 236 2.95 9.94 -6.37
C HIS A 236 2.22 9.83 -5.03
N LEU A 237 2.82 10.32 -3.93
CA LEU A 237 2.17 10.39 -2.62
C LEU A 237 0.91 11.27 -2.65
N ALA A 238 1.01 12.49 -3.19
CA ALA A 238 -0.12 13.40 -3.30
C ALA A 238 -1.27 12.79 -4.10
N MET A 239 -0.95 12.03 -5.13
CA MET A 239 -1.91 11.40 -6.03
C MET A 239 -2.50 10.11 -5.45
N GLY A 240 -1.72 9.36 -4.66
CA GLY A 240 -2.22 8.29 -3.82
C GLY A 240 -3.23 8.80 -2.77
N LEU A 241 -2.91 9.90 -2.08
CA LEU A 241 -3.85 10.58 -1.17
C LEU A 241 -5.08 11.10 -1.91
N GLY A 242 -4.89 11.66 -3.11
CA GLY A 242 -5.97 12.06 -4.01
C GLY A 242 -6.89 10.90 -4.35
N ALA A 243 -6.35 9.73 -4.70
CA ALA A 243 -7.12 8.52 -4.98
C ALA A 243 -7.92 8.05 -3.75
N CYS A 244 -7.32 8.07 -2.56
CA CYS A 244 -8.03 7.78 -1.31
C CYS A 244 -9.21 8.75 -1.08
N LEU A 245 -8.98 10.05 -1.28
CA LEU A 245 -10.03 11.07 -1.18
C LEU A 245 -11.12 10.88 -2.23
N LEU A 246 -10.75 10.57 -3.47
CA LEU A 246 -11.68 10.30 -4.57
C LEU A 246 -12.65 9.17 -4.21
N CYS A 247 -12.10 8.04 -3.72
CA CYS A 247 -12.88 6.89 -3.26
C CYS A 247 -13.78 7.25 -2.07
N ALA A 248 -13.23 7.91 -1.05
CA ALA A 248 -14.00 8.30 0.14
C ALA A 248 -15.16 9.26 -0.19
N ARG A 249 -14.93 10.26 -1.06
CA ARG A 249 -15.98 11.21 -1.49
C ARG A 249 -16.98 10.56 -2.43
N GLY A 250 -16.54 9.68 -3.33
CA GLY A 250 -17.42 8.90 -4.18
C GLY A 250 -18.40 8.05 -3.37
N LEU A 251 -17.87 7.32 -2.37
CA LEU A 251 -18.68 6.54 -1.44
C LEU A 251 -19.66 7.42 -0.66
N TYR A 252 -19.19 8.55 -0.11
CA TYR A 252 -20.06 9.48 0.62
C TYR A 252 -21.21 10.01 -0.23
N LEU A 253 -20.94 10.45 -1.47
CA LEU A 253 -21.97 10.94 -2.39
C LEU A 253 -22.95 9.84 -2.78
N TRP A 254 -22.46 8.61 -2.96
CA TRP A 254 -23.29 7.43 -3.24
C TRP A 254 -24.21 7.09 -2.07
N LEU A 255 -23.69 7.13 -0.83
CA LEU A 255 -24.44 6.92 0.40
C LEU A 255 -25.50 8.01 0.59
N GLN A 256 -25.14 9.29 0.47
CA GLN A 256 -26.07 10.42 0.64
C GLN A 256 -27.23 10.37 -0.35
N ARG A 257 -26.97 10.09 -1.63
CA ARG A 257 -28.02 10.00 -2.65
C ARG A 257 -29.06 8.92 -2.34
N ARG A 258 -28.70 7.93 -1.54
CA ARG A 258 -29.52 6.76 -1.21
C ARG A 258 -29.99 6.74 0.24
N ALA A 259 -29.68 7.76 1.04
CA ALA A 259 -30.03 7.77 2.46
C ALA A 259 -31.55 7.70 2.70
N SER A 260 -32.34 8.25 1.78
CA SER A 260 -33.80 8.24 1.83
C SER A 260 -34.44 7.12 1.00
N ALA A 261 -33.65 6.15 0.49
CA ALA A 261 -34.19 5.08 -0.34
C ALA A 261 -34.97 4.05 0.50
N PRO A 262 -36.24 3.74 0.16
CA PRO A 262 -37.05 2.78 0.92
C PRO A 262 -36.64 1.32 0.72
N ASP A 263 -35.75 1.02 -0.23
CA ASP A 263 -35.30 -0.35 -0.55
C ASP A 263 -34.39 -0.93 0.56
N ALA A 264 -34.80 -2.07 1.11
CA ALA A 264 -34.05 -2.82 2.11
C ALA A 264 -32.66 -3.27 1.60
N ARG A 265 -32.52 -3.61 0.32
CA ARG A 265 -31.25 -4.02 -0.30
C ARG A 265 -30.25 -2.87 -0.31
N VAL A 266 -30.74 -1.66 -0.60
CA VAL A 266 -29.92 -0.45 -0.59
C VAL A 266 -29.46 -0.14 0.83
N ARG A 267 -30.34 -0.23 1.83
CA ARG A 267 -29.95 -0.05 3.24
C ARG A 267 -28.91 -1.07 3.68
N LEU A 268 -29.09 -2.35 3.33
CA LEU A 268 -28.12 -3.40 3.62
C LEU A 268 -26.75 -3.07 3.02
N LEU A 269 -26.69 -2.69 1.74
CA LEU A 269 -25.44 -2.33 1.09
C LEU A 269 -24.78 -1.09 1.71
N GLN A 270 -25.57 -0.09 2.13
CA GLN A 270 -25.05 1.07 2.85
C GLN A 270 -24.40 0.66 4.18
N ARG A 271 -25.07 -0.19 4.96
CA ARG A 271 -24.56 -0.67 6.25
C ARG A 271 -23.30 -1.50 6.08
N LEU A 272 -23.29 -2.44 5.14
CA LEU A 272 -22.11 -3.23 4.81
C LEU A 272 -20.95 -2.34 4.35
N SER A 273 -21.20 -1.38 3.47
CA SER A 273 -20.16 -0.45 3.00
C SER A 273 -19.57 0.34 4.17
N GLN A 274 -20.41 0.85 5.07
CA GLN A 274 -19.97 1.55 6.27
C GLN A 274 -19.18 0.64 7.22
N GLY A 275 -19.66 -0.58 7.47
CA GLY A 275 -19.00 -1.58 8.32
C GLY A 275 -17.65 -2.02 7.79
N PHE A 276 -17.56 -2.39 6.51
CA PHE A 276 -16.30 -2.82 5.89
C PHE A 276 -15.30 -1.66 5.76
N CYS A 277 -15.74 -0.46 5.35
CA CYS A 277 -14.83 0.67 5.20
C CYS A 277 -14.37 1.24 6.55
N ALA A 278 -15.28 1.51 7.49
CA ALA A 278 -14.89 1.99 8.82
C ALA A 278 -14.19 0.89 9.62
N GLY A 279 -14.60 -0.37 9.45
CA GLY A 279 -13.97 -1.54 10.04
C GLY A 279 -12.54 -1.76 9.55
N LEU A 280 -12.25 -1.48 8.27
CA LEU A 280 -10.89 -1.53 7.74
C LEU A 280 -9.98 -0.55 8.48
N VAL A 281 -10.45 0.68 8.70
CA VAL A 281 -9.70 1.72 9.44
C VAL A 281 -9.52 1.31 10.91
N ALA A 282 -10.59 0.82 11.56
CA ALA A 282 -10.54 0.37 12.94
C ALA A 282 -9.61 -0.83 13.15
N ALA A 283 -9.72 -1.87 12.31
CA ALA A 283 -8.88 -3.06 12.37
C ALA A 283 -7.40 -2.72 12.14
N ALA A 284 -7.09 -1.84 11.17
CA ALA A 284 -5.73 -1.38 10.94
C ALA A 284 -5.16 -0.59 12.13
N ALA A 285 -5.95 0.33 12.71
CA ALA A 285 -5.52 1.12 13.88
C ALA A 285 -5.31 0.25 15.14
N LEU A 286 -6.23 -0.69 15.41
CA LEU A 286 -6.09 -1.64 16.52
C LEU A 286 -4.89 -2.57 16.36
N LEU A 287 -4.58 -2.97 15.12
CA LEU A 287 -3.41 -3.78 14.83
C LEU A 287 -2.11 -3.01 15.05
N LEU A 288 -2.06 -1.73 14.66
CA LEU A 288 -0.91 -0.85 14.95
C LEU A 288 -0.73 -0.62 16.45
N LEU A 289 -1.83 -0.51 17.22
CA LEU A 289 -1.77 -0.49 18.68
C LEU A 289 -1.27 -1.83 19.25
N GLY A 290 -1.81 -2.95 18.77
CA GLY A 290 -1.41 -4.30 19.18
C GLY A 290 0.08 -4.54 18.97
N LEU A 291 0.68 -3.97 17.93
CA LEU A 291 2.13 -4.04 17.67
C LEU A 291 2.97 -3.39 18.78
N GLN A 292 2.47 -2.33 19.41
CA GLN A 292 3.21 -1.62 20.46
C GLN A 292 3.08 -2.32 21.82
N LEU A 293 2.03 -3.11 22.01
CA LEU A 293 1.70 -3.76 23.29
C LEU A 293 2.10 -5.25 23.32
N ALA A 294 2.12 -5.92 22.17
CA ALA A 294 2.34 -7.35 22.09
C ALA A 294 3.85 -7.72 22.14
N PRO A 295 4.21 -8.84 22.80
CA PRO A 295 5.56 -9.41 22.71
C PRO A 295 5.96 -9.69 21.26
N SER A 296 7.24 -9.47 20.94
CA SER A 296 7.78 -9.68 19.58
C SER A 296 7.58 -11.09 19.03
N GLU A 297 7.44 -12.09 19.90
CA GLU A 297 7.19 -13.49 19.54
C GLU A 297 5.79 -13.71 18.93
N LEU A 298 4.77 -13.02 19.46
CA LEU A 298 3.40 -13.04 18.92
C LEU A 298 3.29 -12.27 17.60
N LEU A 299 4.20 -11.34 17.38
CA LEU A 299 4.31 -10.56 16.15
C LEU A 299 5.09 -11.31 15.05
N ALA A 300 5.79 -12.38 15.41
CA ALA A 300 6.39 -13.31 14.47
C ALA A 300 5.31 -14.30 13.96
N GLY A 301 5.20 -14.43 12.64
CA GLY A 301 4.30 -15.40 12.00
C GLY A 301 2.94 -14.82 11.55
N PRO A 302 1.90 -15.65 11.40
CA PRO A 302 0.65 -15.27 10.73
C PRO A 302 -0.35 -14.52 11.63
N TRP A 303 -0.06 -14.38 12.92
CA TRP A 303 -0.98 -13.84 13.92
C TRP A 303 -1.45 -12.40 13.67
N PRO A 304 -0.58 -11.44 13.29
CA PRO A 304 -1.02 -10.07 12.99
C PRO A 304 -2.08 -10.04 11.87
N GLY A 305 -1.90 -10.89 10.86
CA GLY A 305 -2.84 -11.04 9.76
C GLY A 305 -4.16 -11.67 10.15
N ARG A 306 -4.13 -12.72 10.99
CA ARG A 306 -5.36 -13.34 11.52
C ARG A 306 -6.14 -12.37 12.39
N LEU A 307 -5.46 -11.65 13.28
CA LEU A 307 -6.07 -10.62 14.13
C LEU A 307 -6.75 -9.55 13.27
N PHE A 308 -6.06 -9.04 12.23
CA PHE A 308 -6.63 -8.10 11.28
C PHE A 308 -7.94 -8.63 10.68
N LEU A 309 -7.91 -9.84 10.12
CA LEU A 309 -9.07 -10.43 9.44
C LEU A 309 -10.24 -10.66 10.39
N VAL A 310 -9.98 -11.11 11.62
CA VAL A 310 -11.00 -11.30 12.66
C VAL A 310 -11.64 -9.96 13.04
N LEU A 311 -10.83 -8.92 13.32
CA LEU A 311 -11.34 -7.59 13.65
C LEU A 311 -12.15 -6.99 12.50
N TRP A 312 -11.67 -7.16 11.27
CA TRP A 312 -12.35 -6.64 10.08
C TRP A 312 -13.65 -7.37 9.79
N ALA A 313 -13.66 -8.71 9.89
CA ALA A 313 -14.86 -9.53 9.75
C ALA A 313 -15.88 -9.24 10.86
N ALA A 314 -15.43 -9.05 12.10
CA ALA A 314 -16.29 -8.69 13.22
C ALA A 314 -16.98 -7.33 12.99
N ALA A 315 -16.27 -6.34 12.43
CA ALA A 315 -16.86 -5.05 12.06
C ALA A 315 -17.90 -5.18 10.93
N GLY A 316 -17.67 -6.05 9.95
CA GLY A 316 -18.63 -6.40 8.91
C GLY A 316 -19.87 -7.12 9.47
N LEU A 317 -19.68 -8.07 10.39
CA LEU A 317 -20.75 -8.79 11.06
C LEU A 317 -21.57 -7.87 11.97
N ALA A 318 -20.93 -6.96 12.69
CA ALA A 318 -21.60 -5.93 13.47
C ALA A 318 -22.51 -5.04 12.60
N ALA A 319 -22.16 -4.81 11.33
CA ALA A 319 -23.01 -4.08 10.39
C ALA A 319 -24.31 -4.81 10.02
N LEU A 320 -24.33 -6.14 10.16
CA LEU A 320 -25.50 -6.98 9.93
C LEU A 320 -26.33 -7.16 11.20
N LEU A 321 -25.68 -7.36 12.35
CA LEU A 321 -26.34 -7.74 13.59
C LEU A 321 -26.88 -6.56 14.41
N LEU A 322 -26.23 -5.40 14.35
CA LEU A 322 -26.64 -4.26 15.18
C LEU A 322 -27.94 -3.63 14.65
N PRO A 323 -28.71 -2.92 15.50
CA PRO A 323 -29.86 -2.13 15.07
C PRO A 323 -29.50 -1.11 13.97
N GLY A 324 -30.44 -0.80 13.08
CA GLY A 324 -30.21 0.04 11.88
C GLY A 324 -29.89 1.50 12.18
N ASP A 325 -30.37 2.00 13.32
CA ASP A 325 -30.12 3.30 13.91
C ASP A 325 -28.77 3.37 14.65
N TRP A 326 -28.13 2.23 14.90
CA TRP A 326 -26.83 2.22 15.57
C TRP A 326 -25.77 2.93 14.71
N PRO A 327 -25.07 3.93 15.25
CA PRO A 327 -24.09 4.71 14.49
C PRO A 327 -22.76 3.96 14.40
N LEU A 328 -22.77 2.79 13.75
CA LEU A 328 -21.65 1.86 13.67
C LEU A 328 -20.39 2.50 13.12
N ALA A 329 -20.49 3.20 11.99
CA ALA A 329 -19.34 3.88 11.38
C ALA A 329 -18.72 4.90 12.34
N ARG A 330 -19.54 5.66 13.06
CA ARG A 330 -19.07 6.64 14.07
C ARG A 330 -18.30 5.93 15.19
N GLY A 331 -18.86 4.85 15.72
CA GLY A 331 -18.23 4.04 16.77
C GLY A 331 -16.88 3.47 16.31
N LEU A 332 -16.85 2.82 15.15
CA LEU A 332 -15.63 2.24 14.58
C LEU A 332 -14.55 3.31 14.31
N LEU A 333 -14.91 4.47 13.76
CA LEU A 333 -13.96 5.56 13.54
C LEU A 333 -13.48 6.18 14.86
N GLY A 334 -14.33 6.25 15.89
CA GLY A 334 -13.93 6.66 17.24
C GLY A 334 -12.93 5.71 17.86
N VAL A 335 -13.20 4.39 17.80
CA VAL A 335 -12.27 3.33 18.24
C VAL A 335 -10.96 3.41 17.48
N ALA A 336 -11.01 3.57 16.16
CA ALA A 336 -9.81 3.74 15.34
C ALA A 336 -8.99 4.97 15.77
N GLY A 337 -9.66 6.09 16.05
CA GLY A 337 -9.00 7.31 16.49
C GLY A 337 -8.31 7.16 17.84
N LEU A 338 -8.98 6.55 18.82
CA LEU A 338 -8.41 6.25 20.13
C LEU A 338 -7.23 5.26 20.01
N ALA A 339 -7.36 4.22 19.17
CA ALA A 339 -6.30 3.26 18.95
C ALA A 339 -5.05 3.90 18.32
N CYS A 340 -5.20 4.83 17.38
CA CYS A 340 -4.08 5.60 16.82
C CYS A 340 -3.36 6.44 17.88
N LEU A 341 -4.11 7.15 18.74
CA LEU A 341 -3.51 7.95 19.83
C LEU A 341 -2.81 7.04 20.84
N ALA A 342 -3.45 5.95 21.25
CA ALA A 342 -2.87 4.98 22.17
C ALA A 342 -1.59 4.34 21.58
N ALA A 343 -1.56 4.06 20.28
CA ALA A 343 -0.38 3.50 19.61
C ALA A 343 0.79 4.50 19.62
N ALA A 344 0.53 5.78 19.35
CA ALA A 344 1.56 6.82 19.43
C ALA A 344 2.10 6.98 20.86
N VAL A 345 1.23 6.96 21.87
CA VAL A 345 1.64 7.03 23.28
C VAL A 345 2.46 5.79 23.67
N ALA A 346 2.00 4.59 23.32
CA ALA A 346 2.70 3.34 23.62
C ALA A 346 4.08 3.28 22.96
N HIS A 347 4.23 3.85 21.78
CA HIS A 347 5.53 3.95 21.10
C HIS A 347 6.42 5.05 21.72
N LEU A 348 5.91 6.25 21.98
CA LEU A 348 6.69 7.40 22.48
C LEU A 348 7.13 7.27 23.94
N ALA A 349 6.29 6.69 24.80
CA ALA A 349 6.54 6.67 26.25
C ALA A 349 7.86 5.98 26.63
N PRO A 350 8.20 4.78 26.11
CA PRO A 350 9.49 4.13 26.41
C PRO A 350 10.71 4.93 25.94
N TRP A 351 10.59 5.68 24.84
CA TRP A 351 11.67 6.54 24.35
C TRP A 351 11.89 7.74 25.26
N LEU A 352 10.80 8.41 25.65
CA LEU A 352 10.85 9.57 26.54
C LEU A 352 11.39 9.19 27.92
N MET A 353 10.99 8.04 28.46
CA MET A 353 11.53 7.50 29.72
C MET A 353 13.05 7.23 29.67
N ARG A 354 13.60 7.00 28.47
CA ARG A 354 15.05 6.81 28.25
C ARG A 354 15.78 8.11 27.91
N GLY A 355 15.09 9.27 27.96
CA GLY A 355 15.66 10.57 27.61
C GLY A 355 16.05 10.71 26.14
N ARG A 356 15.41 9.95 25.23
CA ARG A 356 15.69 9.97 23.79
C ARG A 356 14.42 10.24 23.00
N LEU A 357 14.57 10.78 21.79
CA LEU A 357 13.48 10.97 20.84
C LEU A 357 13.59 9.98 19.68
N PRO A 358 12.52 9.26 19.32
CA PRO A 358 12.51 8.44 18.12
C PRO A 358 12.34 9.31 16.87
N ALA A 359 12.34 8.68 15.70
CA ALA A 359 11.84 9.32 14.50
C ALA A 359 10.35 9.64 14.66
N LEU A 360 10.01 10.93 14.78
CA LEU A 360 8.65 11.38 15.13
C LEU A 360 7.62 11.25 13.99
N GLY A 361 8.04 10.97 12.75
CA GLY A 361 7.15 10.94 11.59
C GLY A 361 5.95 10.00 11.73
N PRO A 362 6.14 8.71 12.07
CA PRO A 362 5.05 7.77 12.33
C PRO A 362 4.12 8.23 13.45
N ASP A 363 4.68 8.70 14.57
CA ASP A 363 3.90 9.14 15.74
C ASP A 363 3.05 10.37 15.43
N LEU A 364 3.62 11.37 14.74
CA LEU A 364 2.88 12.55 14.28
C LEU A 364 1.75 12.18 13.31
N THR A 365 1.98 11.19 12.45
CA THR A 365 0.95 10.68 11.54
C THR A 365 -0.19 9.99 12.31
N LEU A 366 0.13 9.17 13.30
CA LEU A 366 -0.86 8.51 14.17
C LEU A 366 -1.65 9.53 14.99
N ILE A 367 -0.99 10.54 15.55
CA ILE A 367 -1.62 11.62 16.31
C ILE A 367 -2.58 12.41 15.42
N LEU A 368 -2.14 12.80 14.23
CA LEU A 368 -2.97 13.52 13.26
C LEU A 368 -4.19 12.70 12.83
N CYS A 369 -3.99 11.44 12.45
CA CYS A 369 -5.08 10.52 12.10
C CYS A 369 -6.06 10.33 13.27
N GLY A 370 -5.53 10.10 14.47
CA GLY A 370 -6.31 9.94 15.70
C GLY A 370 -7.20 11.14 15.98
N ALA A 371 -6.61 12.34 15.98
CA ALA A 371 -7.32 13.60 16.18
C ALA A 371 -8.39 13.85 15.11
N LEU A 372 -8.09 13.61 13.83
CA LEU A 372 -9.04 13.78 12.73
C LEU A 372 -10.23 12.82 12.82
N LEU A 373 -9.97 11.55 13.17
CA LEU A 373 -10.99 10.52 13.32
C LEU A 373 -11.92 10.79 14.51
N ILE A 374 -11.35 11.13 15.67
CA ILE A 374 -12.11 11.49 16.88
C ILE A 374 -12.94 12.75 16.61
N ARG A 375 -12.34 13.79 16.02
CA ARG A 375 -13.06 15.01 15.65
C ARG A 375 -14.21 14.69 14.70
N HIS A 376 -14.00 13.82 13.71
CA HIS A 376 -15.07 13.43 12.79
C HIS A 376 -16.20 12.69 13.51
N ALA A 377 -15.88 11.73 14.36
CA ALA A 377 -16.86 10.99 15.16
C ALA A 377 -17.64 11.92 16.10
N TRP A 378 -16.96 12.88 16.72
CA TRP A 378 -17.56 13.89 17.60
C TRP A 378 -18.48 14.85 16.86
N MET A 379 -18.06 15.36 15.70
CA MET A 379 -18.89 16.23 14.85
C MET A 379 -20.17 15.51 14.40
N GLN A 380 -20.09 14.23 14.05
CA GLN A 380 -21.27 13.42 13.73
C GLN A 380 -22.19 13.24 14.95
N ALA A 381 -21.62 13.01 16.14
CA ALA A 381 -22.39 12.88 17.37
C ALA A 381 -23.17 14.17 17.68
N ARG A 382 -22.53 15.33 17.54
CA ARG A 382 -23.17 16.64 17.76
C ARG A 382 -24.28 16.93 16.76
N ALA A 383 -24.08 16.56 15.49
CA ALA A 383 -25.10 16.75 14.46
C ALA A 383 -26.33 15.84 14.65
N ALA A 384 -26.17 14.70 15.33
CA ALA A 384 -27.25 13.77 15.64
C ALA A 384 -27.97 14.08 16.97
N ALA A 385 -27.43 14.97 17.79
CA ALA A 385 -28.07 15.37 19.04
C ALA A 385 -29.33 16.21 18.73
N PRO A 386 -30.47 15.98 19.41
CA PRO A 386 -31.64 16.84 19.27
C PRO A 386 -31.27 18.29 19.62
N PRO A 387 -31.87 19.29 18.95
CA PRO A 387 -31.63 20.69 19.29
C PRO A 387 -31.95 20.89 20.77
N ALA A 388 -31.02 21.51 21.51
CA ALA A 388 -31.27 21.87 22.90
C ALA A 388 -32.54 22.72 22.93
N HIS A 389 -33.55 22.29 23.70
CA HIS A 389 -34.78 23.05 23.90
C HIS A 389 -34.38 24.49 24.25
N PRO A 390 -34.96 25.52 23.59
CA PRO A 390 -34.74 26.89 24.03
C PRO A 390 -35.14 26.95 25.49
N ARG A 391 -34.24 27.44 26.36
CA ARG A 391 -34.59 27.78 27.72
C ARG A 391 -35.79 28.74 27.61
N VAL A 392 -36.96 28.29 28.02
CA VAL A 392 -38.09 29.17 28.26
C VAL A 392 -37.61 30.08 29.38
N THR A 393 -37.12 31.27 29.02
CA THR A 393 -37.03 32.38 29.96
C THR A 393 -38.47 32.69 30.30
N GLY A 394 -38.94 32.11 31.41
CA GLY A 394 -40.21 32.50 31.98
C GLY A 394 -40.12 33.97 32.33
N ASP A 395 -40.86 34.80 31.61
CA ASP A 395 -41.18 36.14 32.06
C ASP A 395 -42.07 35.99 33.30
N HIS A 396 -41.42 35.93 34.46
CA HIS A 396 -42.05 36.25 35.73
C HIS A 396 -42.08 37.77 35.87
N HIS A 397 -43.08 38.41 35.27
CA HIS A 397 -43.56 39.68 35.78
C HIS A 397 -45.08 39.62 35.95
N ALA A 398 -45.43 39.61 37.24
CA ALA A 398 -46.75 39.80 37.81
C ALA A 398 -47.25 41.23 37.60
#